data_AF-A0A7X7I4G0-F1
#
_entry.id   AF-A0A7X7I4G0-F1
#
_cell.length_a   1.000
_cell.length_b   1.000
_cell.length_c   1.000
_cell.angle_alpha   90.00
_cell.angle_beta   90.00
_cell.angle_gamma   90.00
#
_symmetry.space_group_name_H-M   'P 1'
#
loop_
_entity.id
_entity.type
_entity.pdbx_description
1 polymer ?
#
loop_
_entity_poly.entity_id
_entity_poly.type
_entity_poly.pdbx_seq_one_letter_code
_entity_poly.pdbx_strand_id
1 'polypeptide(L)'
;MNELFRLIASFFLHPDFLHVLVWWPALAGVGILFLPLTLRLFAGFHDGGYLFARVLGLLLSAWLAWIASSLGLAPFGRTAAAGSLLLLGALNYALPSSRSSVRDFFRHKARTVVAEEYLFLLAFIAWALLRSLKPDIDGLEKFMNLGFVNAVLRAEWMPPVDMWMAGESVNYYYFGHVATAFLCLLTRIPPEIAYNLMIATLFALAFSLSYSVVSCLLLKIDPRGAKKAVAGGLLAALLLAAGGNLQPFVYGVIRPALQRAGVLEGEPASYWYPQARSFIGHHPPTGDKGIHEFPFYS
;
A
#
# COMPACT_ATOMS: atom_id res chain seq x y z
N MET A 1 -31.91 -9.31 -6.19
CA MET A 1 -30.44 -9.34 -6.38
C MET A 1 -29.86 -8.22 -5.51
N ASN A 2 -29.03 -8.57 -4.52
CA ASN A 2 -28.55 -7.66 -3.46
C ASN A 2 -27.76 -6.48 -4.07
N GLU A 3 -27.98 -5.25 -3.60
CA GLU A 3 -27.25 -4.04 -4.06
C GLU A 3 -25.73 -4.21 -3.94
N LEU A 4 -25.27 -4.89 -2.89
CA LEU A 4 -23.86 -5.22 -2.70
C LEU A 4 -23.30 -6.06 -3.86
N PHE A 5 -24.07 -7.02 -4.37
CA PHE A 5 -23.65 -7.85 -5.49
C PHE A 5 -23.51 -7.03 -6.78
N ARG A 6 -24.44 -6.09 -7.02
CA ARG A 6 -24.35 -5.17 -8.17
C ARG A 6 -23.12 -4.27 -8.07
N LEU A 7 -22.82 -3.76 -6.87
CA LEU A 7 -21.66 -2.94 -6.62
C LEU A 7 -20.36 -3.70 -6.92
N ILE A 8 -20.22 -4.90 -6.36
CA ILE A 8 -19.05 -5.76 -6.59
C ILE A 8 -18.93 -6.10 -8.09
N ALA A 9 -20.03 -6.48 -8.74
CA ALA A 9 -20.02 -6.77 -10.17
C ALA A 9 -19.61 -5.55 -11.00
N SER A 10 -20.08 -4.34 -10.66
CA SER A 10 -19.71 -3.12 -11.38
C SER A 10 -18.21 -2.82 -11.31
N PHE A 11 -17.55 -3.12 -10.19
CA PHE A 11 -16.11 -2.96 -10.06
C PHE A 11 -15.33 -3.91 -10.99
N PHE A 12 -15.68 -5.20 -11.00
CA PHE A 12 -14.98 -6.19 -11.82
C PHE A 12 -15.26 -6.05 -13.32
N LEU A 13 -16.43 -5.52 -13.68
CA LEU A 13 -16.84 -5.33 -15.08
C LEU A 13 -16.45 -3.95 -15.64
N HIS A 14 -15.94 -3.04 -14.80
CA HIS A 14 -15.49 -1.73 -15.26
C HIS A 14 -14.25 -1.87 -16.17
N PRO A 15 -14.15 -1.11 -17.29
CA PRO A 15 -12.98 -1.17 -18.18
C PRO A 15 -11.64 -0.93 -17.46
N ASP A 16 -11.63 -0.01 -16.49
CA ASP A 16 -10.43 0.31 -15.71
C ASP A 16 -9.95 -0.84 -14.81
N PHE A 17 -10.74 -1.90 -14.61
CA PHE A 17 -10.30 -3.10 -13.90
C PHE A 17 -9.09 -3.75 -14.58
N LEU A 18 -8.91 -3.54 -15.89
CA LEU A 18 -7.69 -3.97 -16.59
C LEU A 18 -6.42 -3.36 -15.98
N HIS A 19 -6.49 -2.14 -15.44
CA HIS A 19 -5.33 -1.53 -14.77
C HIS A 19 -4.96 -2.27 -13.48
N VAL A 20 -5.93 -2.83 -12.76
CA VAL A 20 -5.68 -3.72 -11.60
C VAL A 20 -4.92 -4.97 -12.04
N LEU A 21 -5.34 -5.58 -13.17
CA LEU A 21 -4.71 -6.76 -13.75
C LEU A 21 -3.31 -6.51 -14.32
N VAL A 22 -2.98 -5.28 -14.68
CA VAL A 22 -1.62 -4.89 -15.10
C VAL A 22 -0.74 -4.55 -13.89
N TRP A 23 -1.30 -3.87 -12.90
CA TRP A 23 -0.59 -3.36 -11.74
C TRP A 23 -0.07 -4.47 -10.82
N TRP A 24 -0.91 -5.45 -10.49
CA TRP A 24 -0.50 -6.54 -9.58
C TRP A 24 0.66 -7.38 -10.15
N PRO A 25 0.61 -7.87 -11.41
CA PRO A 25 1.74 -8.58 -12.00
C PRO A 25 3.01 -7.73 -12.12
N ALA A 26 2.89 -6.41 -12.31
CA ALA A 26 4.05 -5.52 -12.31
C ALA A 26 4.75 -5.53 -10.94
N LEU A 27 3.99 -5.40 -9.84
CA LEU A 27 4.53 -5.52 -8.48
C LEU A 27 5.11 -6.91 -8.20
N ALA A 28 4.42 -7.97 -8.62
CA ALA A 28 4.92 -9.34 -8.48
C ALA A 28 6.24 -9.55 -9.25
N GLY A 29 6.33 -9.02 -10.48
CA GLY A 29 7.54 -9.06 -11.30
C GLY A 29 8.73 -8.34 -10.65
N VAL A 30 8.49 -7.15 -10.08
CA VAL A 30 9.50 -6.44 -9.25
C VAL A 30 9.94 -7.32 -8.08
N GLY A 31 8.99 -8.00 -7.41
CA GLY A 31 9.28 -8.95 -6.34
C GLY A 31 10.16 -10.11 -6.77
N ILE A 32 9.88 -10.74 -7.92
CA ILE A 32 10.69 -11.86 -8.45
C ILE A 32 12.13 -11.40 -8.74
N LEU A 33 12.33 -10.20 -9.29
CA LEU A 33 13.65 -9.66 -9.59
C LEU A 33 14.50 -9.41 -8.32
N PHE A 34 13.85 -9.17 -7.18
CA PHE A 34 14.50 -8.89 -5.90
C PHE A 34 14.42 -10.04 -4.90
N LEU A 35 13.79 -11.15 -5.26
CA LEU A 35 13.65 -12.31 -4.39
C LEU A 35 15.01 -12.87 -3.90
N PRO A 36 16.07 -12.97 -4.72
CA PRO A 36 17.38 -13.40 -4.20
C PRO A 36 17.92 -12.50 -3.09
N LEU A 37 17.60 -11.20 -3.10
CA LEU A 37 18.01 -10.27 -2.05
C LEU A 37 17.26 -10.58 -0.76
N THR A 38 15.94 -10.76 -0.80
CA THR A 38 15.16 -11.04 0.40
C THR A 38 15.44 -12.43 0.97
N LEU A 39 15.66 -13.45 0.13
CA LEU A 39 16.07 -14.77 0.62
C LEU A 39 17.38 -14.72 1.42
N ARG A 40 18.26 -13.76 1.13
CA ARG A 40 19.50 -13.51 1.89
C ARG A 40 19.25 -12.71 3.15
N LEU A 41 18.55 -11.57 3.05
CA LEU A 41 18.29 -10.67 4.18
C LEU A 41 17.36 -11.30 5.23
N PHE A 42 16.37 -12.06 4.78
CA PHE A 42 15.34 -12.71 5.58
C PHE A 42 15.54 -14.23 5.63
N ALA A 43 16.79 -14.71 5.60
CA ALA A 43 17.10 -16.14 5.68
C ALA A 43 16.54 -16.82 6.95
N GLY A 44 16.28 -16.04 8.01
CA GLY A 44 15.65 -16.53 9.25
C GLY A 44 14.12 -16.51 9.23
N PHE A 45 13.48 -15.95 8.20
CA PHE A 45 12.02 -15.95 8.08
C PHE A 45 11.55 -17.24 7.40
N HIS A 46 10.41 -17.76 7.87
CA HIS A 46 9.85 -19.00 7.32
C HIS A 46 9.42 -18.85 5.85
N ASP A 47 9.07 -17.63 5.44
CA ASP A 47 8.63 -17.23 4.10
C ASP A 47 9.78 -16.65 3.22
N GLY A 48 11.01 -16.56 3.75
CA GLY A 48 12.15 -15.98 3.04
C GLY A 48 11.99 -14.50 2.68
N GLY A 49 11.06 -13.77 3.32
CA GLY A 49 10.77 -12.37 3.02
C GLY A 49 10.19 -12.16 1.62
N TYR A 50 9.40 -13.10 1.11
CA TYR A 50 8.85 -13.05 -0.25
C TYR A 50 8.10 -11.75 -0.57
N LEU A 51 7.17 -11.35 0.29
CA LEU A 51 6.41 -10.10 0.11
C LEU A 51 7.28 -8.85 0.21
N PHE A 52 8.34 -8.86 1.03
CA PHE A 52 9.29 -7.75 1.14
C PHE A 52 10.07 -7.51 -0.17
N ALA A 53 10.16 -8.51 -1.05
CA ALA A 53 10.93 -8.39 -2.28
C ALA A 53 10.36 -7.31 -3.21
N ARG A 54 9.03 -7.18 -3.29
CA ARG A 54 8.39 -6.15 -4.12
C ARG A 54 8.61 -4.74 -3.56
N VAL A 55 8.72 -4.62 -2.24
CA VAL A 55 9.01 -3.34 -1.55
C VAL A 55 10.45 -2.92 -1.81
N LEU A 56 11.42 -3.79 -1.51
CA LEU A 56 12.82 -3.50 -1.74
C LEU A 56 13.11 -3.25 -3.22
N GLY A 57 12.50 -4.04 -4.11
CA GLY A 57 12.65 -3.86 -5.55
C GLY A 57 12.12 -2.52 -6.03
N LEU A 58 10.93 -2.13 -5.57
CA LEU A 58 10.36 -0.83 -5.92
C LEU A 58 11.22 0.32 -5.39
N LEU A 59 11.54 0.31 -4.09
CA LEU A 59 12.25 1.41 -3.46
C LEU A 59 13.68 1.57 -4.00
N LEU A 60 14.44 0.47 -4.12
CA LEU A 60 15.83 0.54 -4.60
C LEU A 60 15.89 0.92 -6.08
N SER A 61 14.98 0.41 -6.91
CA SER A 61 14.98 0.75 -8.35
C SER A 61 14.50 2.18 -8.60
N ALA A 62 13.47 2.63 -7.89
CA ALA A 62 13.02 4.02 -7.96
C ALA A 62 14.08 4.98 -7.42
N TRP A 63 14.76 4.61 -6.33
CA TRP A 63 15.86 5.40 -5.76
C TRP A 63 17.03 5.51 -6.73
N LEU A 64 17.43 4.41 -7.38
CA LEU A 64 18.51 4.43 -8.36
C LEU A 64 18.17 5.31 -9.57
N ALA A 65 16.93 5.22 -10.08
CA ALA A 65 16.48 6.10 -11.17
C ALA A 65 16.46 7.58 -10.73
N TRP A 66 16.00 7.84 -9.51
CA TRP A 66 15.94 9.19 -8.94
C TRP A 66 17.33 9.80 -8.74
N ILE A 67 18.27 9.05 -8.15
CA ILE A 67 19.62 9.57 -7.89
C ILE A 67 20.42 9.73 -9.19
N ALA A 68 20.25 8.83 -10.17
CA ALA A 68 20.87 8.99 -11.48
C ALA A 68 20.41 10.27 -12.18
N SER A 69 19.12 10.61 -12.05
CA SER A 69 18.58 11.87 -12.54
C SER A 69 19.09 13.07 -11.72
N SER A 70 19.06 13.00 -10.39
CA SER A 70 19.55 14.10 -9.53
C SER A 70 21.03 14.43 -9.74
N LEU A 71 21.84 13.46 -10.17
CA LEU A 71 23.27 13.62 -10.46
C LEU A 71 23.56 14.01 -11.93
N GLY A 72 22.54 14.14 -12.78
CA GLY A 72 22.74 14.45 -14.21
C GLY A 72 23.23 13.27 -15.06
N LEU A 73 23.14 12.02 -14.56
CA LEU A 73 23.66 10.82 -15.25
C LEU A 73 22.67 10.23 -16.25
N ALA A 74 21.37 10.25 -15.92
CA ALA A 74 20.32 9.76 -16.80
C ALA A 74 19.00 10.50 -16.54
N PRO A 75 18.28 10.97 -17.58
CA PRO A 75 17.01 11.65 -17.41
C PRO A 75 15.97 10.71 -16.78
N PHE A 76 15.17 11.23 -15.86
CA PHE A 76 14.08 10.48 -15.25
C PHE A 76 13.00 10.22 -16.31
N GLY A 77 12.57 8.96 -16.39
CA GLY A 77 11.66 8.52 -17.43
C GLY A 77 11.62 7.01 -17.53
N ARG A 78 10.90 6.49 -18.52
CA ARG A 78 10.63 5.06 -18.62
C ARG A 78 11.89 4.22 -18.85
N THR A 79 12.84 4.73 -19.63
CA THR A 79 14.14 4.09 -19.87
C THR A 79 14.97 4.00 -18.61
N ALA A 80 15.07 5.10 -17.84
CA ALA A 80 15.76 5.09 -16.55
C ALA A 80 15.06 4.17 -15.53
N ALA A 81 13.72 4.18 -15.50
CA ALA A 81 12.94 3.33 -14.60
C ALA A 81 13.10 1.83 -14.90
N ALA A 82 12.95 1.43 -16.17
CA ALA A 82 13.15 0.06 -16.59
C ALA A 82 14.63 -0.36 -16.47
N GLY A 83 15.55 0.53 -16.83
CA GLY A 83 16.99 0.31 -16.75
C GLY A 83 17.46 0.08 -15.32
N SER A 84 17.01 0.89 -14.36
CA SER A 84 17.38 0.71 -12.94
C SER A 84 16.84 -0.59 -12.37
N LEU A 85 15.59 -0.94 -12.70
CA LEU A 85 14.97 -2.20 -12.27
C LEU A 85 15.70 -3.42 -12.84
N LEU A 86 15.97 -3.43 -14.15
CA LEU A 86 16.63 -4.55 -14.82
C LEU A 86 18.09 -4.67 -14.41
N LEU A 87 18.80 -3.55 -14.23
CA LEU A 87 20.18 -3.53 -13.75
C LEU A 87 20.28 -4.15 -12.35
N LEU A 88 19.49 -3.67 -11.39
CA LEU A 88 19.51 -4.20 -10.03
C LEU A 88 19.00 -5.65 -9.97
N GLY A 89 17.99 -6.00 -10.76
CA GLY A 89 17.55 -7.38 -10.92
C GLY A 89 18.67 -8.28 -11.45
N ALA A 90 19.36 -7.87 -12.51
CA ALA A 90 20.49 -8.63 -13.07
C ALA A 90 21.63 -8.80 -12.05
N LEU A 91 21.97 -7.74 -11.31
CA LEU A 91 22.97 -7.79 -10.24
C LEU A 91 22.56 -8.76 -9.12
N ASN A 92 21.28 -8.78 -8.74
CA ASN A 92 20.77 -9.73 -7.74
C ASN A 92 20.87 -11.20 -8.20
N TYR A 93 20.73 -11.46 -9.50
CA TYR A 93 20.85 -12.80 -10.11
C TYR A 93 22.25 -13.14 -10.63
N ALA A 94 23.22 -12.23 -10.50
CA ALA A 94 24.60 -12.45 -10.93
C ALA A 94 25.33 -13.46 -10.03
N LEU A 95 24.91 -13.60 -8.78
CA LEU A 95 25.49 -14.59 -7.87
C LEU A 95 25.13 -16.02 -8.32
N PRO A 96 26.08 -16.97 -8.35
CA PRO A 96 25.83 -18.33 -8.83
C PRO A 96 24.69 -19.05 -8.09
N SER A 97 24.53 -18.77 -6.79
CA SER A 97 23.50 -19.39 -5.95
C SER A 97 22.10 -18.80 -6.13
N SER A 98 21.95 -17.59 -6.69
CA SER A 98 20.65 -16.89 -6.74
C SER A 98 19.57 -17.69 -7.47
N ARG A 99 19.90 -18.24 -8.65
CA ARG A 99 18.94 -19.02 -9.45
C ARG A 99 18.51 -20.31 -8.74
N SER A 100 19.46 -21.05 -8.17
CA SER A 100 19.15 -22.27 -7.42
C SER A 100 18.33 -21.95 -6.16
N SER A 101 18.68 -20.90 -5.41
CA SER A 101 17.95 -20.50 -4.20
C SER A 101 16.50 -20.13 -4.50
N VAL A 102 16.24 -19.37 -5.57
CA VAL A 102 14.88 -19.01 -5.98
C VAL A 102 14.07 -20.24 -6.40
N ARG A 103 14.66 -21.11 -7.22
CA ARG A 103 14.02 -22.37 -7.64
C ARG A 103 13.67 -23.25 -6.44
N ASP A 104 14.63 -23.43 -5.53
CA ASP A 104 14.48 -24.27 -4.36
C ASP A 104 13.46 -23.67 -3.38
N PHE A 105 13.42 -22.34 -3.26
CA PHE A 105 12.39 -21.63 -2.50
C PHE A 105 11.00 -21.93 -3.06
N PHE A 106 10.74 -21.73 -4.35
CA PHE A 106 9.43 -22.05 -4.93
C PHE A 106 9.08 -23.53 -4.80
N ARG A 107 10.05 -24.43 -4.97
CA ARG A 107 9.83 -25.88 -4.82
C ARG A 107 9.35 -26.27 -3.42
N HIS A 108 9.86 -25.64 -2.37
CA HIS A 108 9.55 -26.01 -0.98
C HIS A 108 8.53 -25.09 -0.31
N LYS A 109 8.33 -23.87 -0.82
CA LYS A 109 7.51 -22.82 -0.20
C LYS A 109 6.37 -22.32 -1.10
N ALA A 110 6.07 -22.98 -2.22
CA ALA A 110 4.95 -22.59 -3.11
C ALA A 110 3.62 -22.38 -2.36
N ARG A 111 3.29 -23.21 -1.37
CA ARG A 111 2.06 -23.04 -0.58
C ARG A 111 2.08 -21.75 0.25
N THR A 112 3.22 -21.41 0.85
CA THR A 112 3.41 -20.15 1.59
C THR A 112 3.26 -18.96 0.65
N VAL A 113 3.93 -19.01 -0.51
CA VAL A 113 3.83 -17.97 -1.56
C VAL A 113 2.38 -17.76 -1.99
N VAL A 114 1.65 -18.83 -2.30
CA VAL A 114 0.24 -18.73 -2.72
C VAL A 114 -0.63 -18.15 -1.62
N ALA A 115 -0.41 -18.54 -0.36
CA ALA A 115 -1.16 -17.99 0.77
C ALA A 115 -0.87 -16.49 0.96
N GLU A 116 0.39 -16.06 0.83
CA GLU A 116 0.79 -14.66 0.94
C GLU A 116 0.30 -13.81 -0.24
N GLU A 117 0.37 -14.32 -1.47
CA GLU A 117 -0.22 -13.65 -2.63
C GLU A 117 -1.73 -13.53 -2.49
N TYR A 118 -2.40 -14.58 -2.01
CA TYR A 118 -3.85 -14.52 -1.76
C TYR A 118 -4.17 -13.45 -0.71
N LEU A 119 -3.40 -13.38 0.38
CA LEU A 119 -3.59 -12.39 1.43
C LEU A 119 -3.38 -10.96 0.90
N PHE A 120 -2.29 -10.75 0.16
CA PHE A 120 -1.98 -9.47 -0.48
C PHE A 120 -3.06 -9.07 -1.48
N LEU A 121 -3.45 -9.97 -2.38
CA LEU A 121 -4.48 -9.73 -3.40
C LEU A 121 -5.84 -9.43 -2.79
N LEU A 122 -6.23 -10.17 -1.74
CA LEU A 122 -7.49 -9.94 -1.06
C LEU A 122 -7.53 -8.54 -0.45
N ALA A 123 -6.47 -8.15 0.27
CA ALA A 123 -6.36 -6.81 0.84
C ALA A 123 -6.32 -5.71 -0.25
N PHE A 124 -5.56 -5.95 -1.32
CA PHE A 124 -5.42 -5.03 -2.45
C PHE A 124 -6.76 -4.81 -3.18
N ILE A 125 -7.46 -5.89 -3.55
CA ILE A 125 -8.76 -5.81 -4.24
C ILE A 125 -9.81 -5.19 -3.32
N ALA A 126 -9.84 -5.54 -2.03
CA ALA A 126 -10.77 -4.95 -1.08
C ALA A 126 -10.58 -3.43 -0.98
N TRP A 127 -9.33 -2.95 -0.91
CA TRP A 127 -9.06 -1.52 -0.83
C TRP A 127 -9.23 -0.79 -2.17
N ALA A 128 -8.90 -1.44 -3.29
CA ALA A 128 -9.17 -0.91 -4.63
C ALA A 128 -10.68 -0.75 -4.87
N LEU A 129 -11.49 -1.74 -4.45
CA LEU A 129 -12.95 -1.65 -4.47
C LEU A 129 -13.43 -0.46 -3.63
N LEU A 130 -12.94 -0.32 -2.39
CA LEU A 130 -13.32 0.79 -1.52
C LEU A 130 -12.95 2.16 -2.12
N ARG A 131 -11.75 2.28 -2.69
CA ARG A 131 -11.30 3.49 -3.39
C ARG A 131 -12.14 3.79 -4.62
N SER A 132 -12.62 2.77 -5.34
CA SER A 132 -13.48 2.95 -6.52
C SER A 132 -14.86 3.56 -6.21
N LEU A 133 -15.29 3.55 -4.94
CA LEU A 133 -16.56 4.18 -4.54
C LEU A 133 -16.48 5.71 -4.50
N LYS A 134 -15.28 6.26 -4.28
CA LYS A 134 -14.99 7.70 -4.34
C LYS A 134 -13.56 7.91 -4.85
N PRO A 135 -13.31 7.65 -6.15
CA PRO A 135 -11.97 7.69 -6.72
C PRO A 135 -11.47 9.13 -6.91
N ASP A 136 -12.39 10.10 -6.86
CA ASP A 136 -12.13 11.53 -7.03
C ASP A 136 -10.95 12.01 -6.18
N ILE A 137 -10.15 12.85 -6.83
CA ILE A 137 -9.00 13.54 -6.24
C ILE A 137 -9.50 14.86 -5.64
N ASP A 138 -10.47 14.72 -4.75
CA ASP A 138 -11.09 15.83 -4.04
C ASP A 138 -10.77 15.75 -2.53
N GLY A 139 -10.48 16.92 -1.97
CA GLY A 139 -10.26 17.11 -0.54
C GLY A 139 -8.86 16.78 -0.01
N LEU A 140 -8.53 17.42 1.11
CA LEU A 140 -7.30 17.25 1.88
C LEU A 140 -6.04 17.30 0.98
N GLU A 141 -5.12 16.37 1.22
CA GLU A 141 -3.81 16.29 0.59
C GLU A 141 -3.84 15.55 -0.75
N LYS A 142 -4.97 14.98 -1.18
CA LYS A 142 -5.02 14.15 -2.40
C LYS A 142 -4.60 14.94 -3.64
N PHE A 143 -5.04 16.18 -3.75
CA PHE A 143 -4.68 17.08 -4.85
C PHE A 143 -3.16 17.35 -4.88
N MET A 144 -2.57 17.65 -3.72
CA MET A 144 -1.13 17.82 -3.59
C MET A 144 -0.38 16.53 -3.95
N ASN A 145 -0.82 15.38 -3.43
CA ASN A 145 -0.18 14.10 -3.67
C ASN A 145 -0.18 13.73 -5.16
N LEU A 146 -1.32 13.82 -5.85
CA LEU A 146 -1.36 13.60 -7.29
C LEU A 146 -0.57 14.66 -8.06
N GLY A 147 -0.58 15.90 -7.58
CA GLY A 147 0.20 16.99 -8.15
C GLY A 147 1.71 16.74 -8.09
N PHE A 148 2.23 16.19 -6.99
CA PHE A 148 3.63 15.76 -6.87
C PHE A 148 3.96 14.57 -7.77
N VAL A 149 3.08 13.57 -7.88
CA VAL A 149 3.26 12.48 -8.86
C VAL A 149 3.37 13.04 -10.28
N ASN A 150 2.50 13.98 -10.64
CA ASN A 150 2.51 14.63 -11.94
C ASN A 150 3.74 15.53 -12.14
N ALA A 151 4.21 16.22 -11.10
CA ALA A 151 5.45 17.01 -11.16
C ALA A 151 6.66 16.11 -11.44
N VAL A 152 6.76 14.96 -10.77
CA VAL A 152 7.79 13.94 -11.03
C VAL A 152 7.69 13.40 -12.45
N LEU A 153 6.49 13.06 -12.94
CA LEU A 153 6.30 12.51 -14.29
C LEU A 153 6.65 13.49 -15.41
N ARG A 154 6.56 14.80 -15.17
CA ARG A 154 6.95 15.85 -16.12
C ARG A 154 8.43 16.24 -16.03
N ALA A 155 9.09 15.92 -14.91
CA ALA A 155 10.47 16.29 -14.69
C ALA A 155 11.42 15.34 -15.43
N GLU A 156 12.30 15.91 -16.24
CA GLU A 156 13.43 15.16 -16.83
C GLU A 156 14.59 15.02 -15.82
N TRP A 157 14.80 16.05 -15.00
CA TRP A 157 15.86 16.10 -13.99
C TRP A 157 15.27 16.33 -12.60
N MET A 158 15.78 15.60 -11.61
CA MET A 158 15.35 15.73 -10.20
C MET A 158 16.20 16.77 -9.45
N PRO A 159 15.63 17.49 -8.47
CA PRO A 159 14.23 17.46 -8.02
C PRO A 159 13.23 18.11 -9.00
N PRO A 160 11.95 17.71 -8.98
CA PRO A 160 10.93 18.28 -9.86
C PRO A 160 10.55 19.72 -9.42
N VAL A 161 10.00 20.50 -10.36
CA VAL A 161 9.45 21.83 -10.08
C VAL A 161 8.23 21.72 -9.15
N ASP A 162 8.17 22.59 -8.15
CA ASP A 162 7.08 22.67 -7.19
C ASP A 162 5.78 23.13 -7.86
N MET A 163 4.68 22.46 -7.55
CA MET A 163 3.36 22.79 -8.09
C MET A 163 2.73 24.04 -7.43
N TRP A 164 3.21 24.43 -6.25
CA TRP A 164 2.74 25.56 -5.46
C TRP A 164 3.66 26.77 -5.58
N MET A 165 4.95 26.56 -5.85
CA MET A 165 5.95 27.63 -5.94
C MET A 165 6.61 27.65 -7.32
N ALA A 166 6.09 28.49 -8.22
CA ALA A 166 6.53 28.56 -9.59
C ALA A 166 8.04 28.85 -9.72
N GLY A 167 8.75 28.01 -10.47
CA GLY A 167 10.19 28.15 -10.73
C GLY A 167 11.09 27.51 -9.67
N GLU A 168 10.55 27.14 -8.51
CA GLU A 168 11.31 26.49 -7.45
C GLU A 168 11.18 24.97 -7.48
N SER A 169 12.10 24.27 -6.82
CA SER A 169 12.01 22.82 -6.64
C SER A 169 11.12 22.45 -5.46
N VAL A 170 10.51 21.26 -5.50
CA VAL A 170 9.73 20.72 -4.37
C VAL A 170 10.57 20.69 -3.09
N ASN A 171 10.14 21.45 -2.08
CA ASN A 171 10.77 21.49 -0.75
C ASN A 171 9.93 20.70 0.28
N TYR A 172 9.66 19.44 -0.03
CA TYR A 172 8.90 18.50 0.80
C TYR A 172 9.41 17.07 0.55
N TYR A 173 9.09 16.11 1.44
CA TYR A 173 9.41 14.71 1.16
C TYR A 173 8.48 14.15 0.06
N TYR A 174 9.03 13.84 -1.11
CA TYR A 174 8.24 13.38 -2.27
C TYR A 174 8.64 12.00 -2.81
N PHE A 175 9.51 11.26 -2.13
CA PHE A 175 10.03 10.00 -2.67
C PHE A 175 8.94 8.91 -2.81
N GLY A 176 7.91 8.92 -1.96
CA GLY A 176 6.72 8.07 -2.17
C GLY A 176 5.98 8.38 -3.47
N HIS A 177 5.92 9.66 -3.86
CA HIS A 177 5.37 10.09 -5.14
C HIS A 177 6.27 9.68 -6.31
N VAL A 178 7.61 9.67 -6.11
CA VAL A 178 8.56 9.10 -7.08
C VAL A 178 8.32 7.61 -7.31
N ALA A 179 8.15 6.83 -6.24
CA ALA A 179 7.83 5.40 -6.36
C ALA A 179 6.51 5.16 -7.11
N THR A 180 5.51 6.03 -6.91
CA THR A 180 4.24 5.99 -7.66
C THR A 180 4.46 6.30 -9.14
N ALA A 181 5.14 7.41 -9.45
CA ALA A 181 5.47 7.81 -10.82
C ALA A 181 6.31 6.75 -11.54
N PHE A 182 7.24 6.10 -10.83
CA PHE A 182 8.04 4.99 -11.33
C PHE A 182 7.17 3.83 -11.81
N LEU A 183 6.15 3.44 -11.03
CA LEU A 183 5.19 2.41 -11.47
C LEU A 183 4.29 2.90 -12.61
N CYS A 184 3.88 4.17 -12.63
CA CYS A 184 3.18 4.75 -13.79
C CYS A 184 4.01 4.58 -15.06
N LEU A 185 5.31 4.89 -15.03
CA LEU A 185 6.20 4.76 -16.18
C LEU A 185 6.37 3.31 -16.65
N LEU A 186 6.48 2.35 -15.73
CA LEU A 186 6.61 0.93 -16.07
C LEU A 186 5.31 0.35 -16.65
N THR A 187 4.17 0.66 -16.03
CA THR A 187 2.86 0.09 -16.38
C THR A 187 2.11 0.87 -17.45
N ARG A 188 2.51 2.14 -17.69
CA ARG A 188 1.79 3.12 -18.52
C ARG A 188 0.36 3.41 -18.06
N ILE A 189 0.08 3.19 -16.78
CA ILE A 189 -1.22 3.51 -16.20
C ILE A 189 -1.29 5.02 -15.94
N PRO A 190 -2.41 5.70 -16.30
CA PRO A 190 -2.59 7.12 -16.02
C PRO A 190 -2.41 7.45 -14.53
N PRO A 191 -1.80 8.60 -14.18
CA PRO A 191 -1.44 8.92 -12.80
C PRO A 191 -2.63 8.99 -11.85
N GLU A 192 -3.81 9.42 -12.30
CA GLU A 192 -5.05 9.47 -11.53
C GLU A 192 -5.56 8.07 -11.12
N ILE A 193 -5.34 7.06 -11.97
CA ILE A 193 -5.67 5.66 -11.67
C ILE A 193 -4.55 5.04 -10.82
N ALA A 194 -3.30 5.23 -11.22
CA ALA A 194 -2.14 4.70 -10.52
C ALA A 194 -2.03 5.22 -9.08
N TYR A 195 -2.42 6.46 -8.81
CA TYR A 195 -2.50 7.01 -7.45
C TYR A 195 -3.46 6.20 -6.56
N ASN A 196 -4.65 5.88 -7.08
CA ASN A 196 -5.64 5.05 -6.38
C ASN A 196 -5.14 3.61 -6.17
N LEU A 197 -4.48 3.03 -7.18
CA LEU A 197 -3.86 1.70 -7.08
C LEU A 197 -2.68 1.69 -6.10
N MET A 198 -1.91 2.76 -6.02
CA MET A 198 -0.83 2.89 -5.05
C MET A 198 -1.38 2.93 -3.62
N ILE A 199 -2.46 3.67 -3.36
CA ILE A 199 -3.12 3.65 -2.04
C ILE A 199 -3.55 2.22 -1.67
N ALA A 200 -4.19 1.49 -2.60
CA ALA A 200 -4.53 0.08 -2.39
C ALA A 200 -3.29 -0.80 -2.17
N THR A 201 -2.18 -0.51 -2.85
CA THR A 201 -0.90 -1.21 -2.69
C THR A 201 -0.33 -0.98 -1.28
N LEU A 202 -0.33 0.27 -0.80
CA LEU A 202 0.16 0.61 0.53
C LEU A 202 -0.64 -0.10 1.62
N PHE A 203 -1.98 -0.11 1.50
CA PHE A 203 -2.84 -0.86 2.42
C PHE A 203 -2.51 -2.37 2.39
N ALA A 204 -2.43 -2.96 1.19
CA ALA A 204 -2.13 -4.39 1.04
C ALA A 204 -0.73 -4.75 1.56
N LEU A 205 0.26 -3.90 1.36
CA LEU A 205 1.60 -4.06 1.93
C LEU A 205 1.57 -3.96 3.46
N ALA A 206 0.95 -2.92 4.03
CA ALA A 206 0.82 -2.79 5.48
C ALA A 206 0.17 -4.03 6.11
N PHE A 207 -0.92 -4.52 5.51
CA PHE A 207 -1.62 -5.72 5.96
C PHE A 207 -0.74 -6.98 5.84
N SER A 208 -0.19 -7.23 4.66
CA SER A 208 0.51 -8.49 4.37
C SER A 208 1.91 -8.59 5.01
N LEU A 209 2.65 -7.48 5.13
CA LEU A 209 3.99 -7.46 5.72
C LEU A 209 3.93 -7.61 7.24
N SER A 210 2.95 -6.99 7.91
CA SER A 210 2.74 -7.19 9.34
C SER A 210 2.32 -8.63 9.67
N TYR A 211 1.47 -9.23 8.84
CA TYR A 211 1.18 -10.66 8.89
C TYR A 211 2.46 -11.51 8.80
N SER A 212 3.30 -11.26 7.78
CA SER A 212 4.55 -11.99 7.55
C SER A 212 5.50 -11.89 8.75
N VAL A 213 5.75 -10.67 9.25
CA VAL A 213 6.64 -10.44 10.40
C VAL A 213 6.15 -11.19 11.65
N VAL A 214 4.89 -11.01 12.02
CA VAL A 214 4.37 -11.59 13.27
C VAL A 214 4.23 -13.11 13.16
N SER A 215 3.77 -13.64 12.02
CA SER A 215 3.71 -15.09 11.82
C SER A 215 5.09 -15.73 11.84
N CYS A 216 6.11 -15.12 11.22
CA CYS A 216 7.49 -15.61 11.27
C CYS A 216 8.07 -15.56 12.68
N LEU A 217 7.82 -14.49 13.45
CA LEU A 217 8.25 -14.40 14.85
C LEU A 217 7.61 -15.51 15.71
N LEU A 218 6.31 -15.75 15.55
CA LEU A 218 5.60 -16.78 16.30
C LEU A 218 6.06 -18.19 15.93
N LEU A 219 6.34 -18.46 14.65
CA LEU A 219 6.93 -19.74 14.22
C LEU A 219 8.36 -19.93 14.71
N LYS A 220 9.11 -18.84 14.92
CA LYS A 220 10.45 -18.91 15.52
C LYS A 220 10.40 -19.28 17.01
N ILE A 221 9.36 -18.84 17.72
CA ILE A 221 9.14 -19.17 19.15
C ILE A 221 8.55 -20.57 19.31
N ASP A 222 7.52 -20.91 18.52
CA ASP A 222 6.84 -22.21 18.52
C ASP A 222 6.76 -22.76 17.08
N PRO A 223 7.78 -23.52 16.63
CA PRO A 223 7.83 -24.06 15.26
C PRO A 223 6.68 -25.00 14.91
N ARG A 224 5.98 -25.56 15.91
CA ARG A 224 4.80 -26.42 15.71
C ARG A 224 3.49 -25.62 15.77
N GLY A 225 3.54 -24.37 16.21
CA GLY A 225 2.42 -23.48 16.46
C GLY A 225 1.83 -22.79 15.21
N ALA A 226 1.72 -23.48 14.08
CA ALA A 226 1.28 -22.88 12.81
C ALA A 226 -0.07 -22.13 12.92
N LYS A 227 -1.04 -22.70 13.64
CA LYS A 227 -2.35 -22.05 13.87
C LYS A 227 -2.22 -20.74 14.64
N LYS A 228 -1.36 -20.71 15.68
CA LYS A 228 -1.09 -19.50 16.48
C LYS A 228 -0.38 -18.46 15.64
N ALA A 229 0.58 -18.87 14.81
CA ALA A 229 1.29 -17.98 13.90
C ALA A 229 0.36 -17.31 12.89
N VAL A 230 -0.55 -18.07 12.27
CA VAL A 230 -1.56 -17.53 11.35
C VAL A 230 -2.50 -16.58 12.08
N ALA A 231 -3.06 -17.00 13.22
CA ALA A 231 -4.00 -16.17 13.99
C ALA A 231 -3.34 -14.87 14.50
N GLY A 232 -2.12 -14.95 15.02
CA GLY A 232 -1.36 -13.80 15.50
C GLY A 232 -0.93 -12.88 14.37
N GLY A 233 -0.50 -13.43 13.22
CA GLY A 233 -0.21 -12.65 12.02
C GLY A 233 -1.44 -11.90 11.50
N LEU A 234 -2.60 -12.57 11.42
CA LEU A 234 -3.85 -11.93 10.98
C LEU A 234 -4.32 -10.87 11.97
N LEU A 235 -4.19 -11.12 13.27
CA LEU A 235 -4.50 -10.14 14.30
C LEU A 235 -3.60 -8.90 14.17
N ALA A 236 -2.29 -9.08 13.97
CA ALA A 236 -1.36 -7.98 13.75
C ALA A 236 -1.69 -7.18 12.48
N ALA A 237 -2.02 -7.86 11.39
CA ALA A 237 -2.45 -7.23 10.14
C ALA A 237 -3.72 -6.41 10.30
N LEU A 238 -4.73 -6.95 10.99
CA LEU A 238 -5.97 -6.25 11.29
C LEU A 238 -5.73 -5.04 12.21
N LEU A 239 -4.93 -5.20 13.27
CA LEU A 239 -4.61 -4.11 14.18
C LEU A 239 -3.80 -2.99 13.50
N LEU A 240 -2.87 -3.33 12.61
CA LEU A 240 -2.08 -2.33 11.91
C LEU A 240 -2.89 -1.61 10.82
N ALA A 241 -3.61 -2.35 9.97
CA ALA A 241 -4.26 -1.78 8.80
C ALA A 241 -5.68 -1.25 9.07
N ALA A 242 -6.39 -1.85 10.03
CA ALA A 242 -7.77 -1.48 10.37
C ALA A 242 -7.94 -1.11 11.85
N GLY A 243 -6.86 -1.08 12.63
CA GLY A 243 -6.89 -0.54 13.98
C GLY A 243 -7.24 0.94 13.94
N GLY A 244 -8.17 1.33 14.80
CA GLY A 244 -8.59 2.71 14.94
C GLY A 244 -8.95 3.02 16.37
N ASN A 245 -9.34 4.26 16.63
CA ASN A 245 -9.99 4.57 17.89
C ASN A 245 -11.35 3.88 17.99
N LEU A 246 -11.89 3.80 19.22
CA LEU A 246 -13.23 3.27 19.46
C LEU A 246 -14.34 4.27 19.08
N GLN A 247 -14.00 5.40 18.46
CA GLN A 247 -14.95 6.47 18.17
C GLN A 247 -16.07 5.99 17.22
N PRO A 248 -15.82 5.30 16.08
CA PRO A 248 -16.88 4.74 15.24
C PRO A 248 -17.80 3.78 16.00
N PHE A 249 -17.25 2.97 16.90
CA PHE A 249 -18.03 2.02 17.68
C PHE A 249 -18.92 2.72 18.72
N VAL A 250 -18.35 3.68 19.45
CA VAL A 250 -19.07 4.44 20.47
C VAL A 250 -20.15 5.31 19.85
N TYR A 251 -19.82 6.10 18.83
CA TYR A 251 -20.72 7.11 18.25
C TYR A 251 -21.60 6.57 17.13
N GLY A 252 -21.16 5.54 16.40
CA GLY A 252 -21.93 4.93 15.32
C GLY A 252 -22.75 3.70 15.72
N VAL A 253 -22.41 3.03 16.82
CA VAL A 253 -23.11 1.80 17.25
C VAL A 253 -23.73 1.95 18.64
N ILE A 254 -22.92 2.17 19.68
CA ILE A 254 -23.40 2.17 21.07
C ILE A 254 -24.40 3.31 21.30
N ARG A 255 -24.00 4.55 20.99
CA ARG A 255 -24.82 5.73 21.26
C ARG A 255 -26.17 5.67 20.53
N PRO A 256 -26.24 5.39 19.21
CA PRO A 256 -27.51 5.20 18.51
C PRO A 256 -28.35 4.06 19.10
N ALA A 257 -27.72 2.96 19.56
CA ALA A 257 -28.45 1.86 20.18
C ALA A 257 -29.07 2.25 21.54
N LEU A 258 -28.34 2.97 22.38
CA LEU A 258 -28.83 3.49 23.66
C LEU A 258 -29.95 4.52 23.47
N GLN A 259 -29.85 5.38 22.45
CA GLN A 259 -30.90 6.32 22.07
C GLN A 259 -32.18 5.61 21.63
N ARG A 260 -32.07 4.59 20.76
CA ARG A 260 -33.22 3.76 20.37
C ARG A 260 -33.85 3.00 21.53
N ALA A 261 -33.05 2.64 22.55
CA ALA A 261 -33.52 1.97 23.75
C ALA A 261 -34.14 2.93 24.79
N GLY A 262 -34.16 4.24 24.54
CA GLY A 262 -34.66 5.25 25.47
C GLY A 262 -33.78 5.46 26.70
N VAL A 263 -32.54 4.94 26.70
CA VAL A 263 -31.59 5.06 27.81
C VAL A 263 -30.84 6.40 27.76
N LEU A 264 -30.63 6.93 26.55
CA LEU A 264 -29.88 8.16 26.31
C LEU A 264 -30.75 9.14 25.50
N GLU A 265 -30.80 10.41 25.91
CA GLU A 265 -31.60 11.43 25.23
C GLU A 265 -31.03 11.80 23.84
N GLY A 266 -31.94 12.16 22.93
CA GLY A 266 -31.64 12.65 21.59
C GLY A 266 -31.79 11.61 20.47
N GLU A 267 -31.88 12.10 19.24
CA GLU A 267 -32.14 11.26 18.08
C GLU A 267 -30.90 10.45 17.62
N PRO A 268 -31.09 9.20 17.15
CA PRO A 268 -30.02 8.41 16.55
C PRO A 268 -29.50 9.08 15.25
N ALA A 269 -28.25 9.56 15.29
CA ALA A 269 -27.60 10.15 14.11
C ALA A 269 -26.83 9.09 13.30
N SER A 270 -26.78 9.27 11.98
CA SER A 270 -25.91 8.49 11.11
C SER A 270 -24.44 8.88 11.31
N TYR A 271 -23.56 7.88 11.40
CA TYR A 271 -22.13 8.10 11.58
C TYR A 271 -21.39 8.21 10.25
N TRP A 272 -20.61 9.29 10.07
CA TRP A 272 -19.74 9.47 8.91
C TRP A 272 -18.30 9.13 9.30
N TYR A 273 -17.71 8.10 8.68
CA TYR A 273 -16.41 7.55 9.11
C TYR A 273 -15.25 8.57 9.25
N PRO A 274 -15.19 9.70 8.52
CA PRO A 274 -14.22 10.77 8.76
C PRO A 274 -14.33 11.50 10.08
N GLN A 275 -15.46 11.40 10.76
CA GLN A 275 -15.61 11.91 12.13
C GLN A 275 -14.67 11.20 13.11
N ALA A 276 -14.15 10.01 12.75
CA ALA A 276 -13.16 9.30 13.55
C ALA A 276 -11.91 10.14 13.81
N ARG A 277 -11.58 11.12 12.96
CA ARG A 277 -10.43 12.03 13.14
C ARG A 277 -10.69 13.27 13.99
N SER A 278 -11.96 13.58 14.25
CA SER A 278 -12.36 14.82 14.92
C SER A 278 -12.72 14.49 16.37
N PHE A 279 -11.71 14.20 17.19
CA PHE A 279 -11.91 13.82 18.59
C PHE A 279 -11.60 14.98 19.54
N ILE A 280 -10.43 15.61 19.41
CA ILE A 280 -9.97 16.64 20.35
C ILE A 280 -10.86 17.87 20.24
N GLY A 281 -11.61 18.11 21.32
CA GLY A 281 -12.50 19.26 21.47
C GLY A 281 -13.70 19.29 20.51
N HIS A 282 -14.03 18.19 19.83
CA HIS A 282 -15.28 18.08 19.08
C HIS A 282 -16.43 17.58 19.96
N HIS A 283 -16.14 16.66 20.90
CA HIS A 283 -17.13 16.09 21.81
C HIS A 283 -16.54 15.86 23.22
N PRO A 284 -16.88 16.70 24.22
CA PRO A 284 -17.68 17.93 24.13
C PRO A 284 -16.96 19.03 23.32
N PRO A 285 -17.72 19.98 22.72
CA PRO A 285 -17.13 21.05 21.93
C PRO A 285 -16.30 22.01 22.81
N THR A 286 -15.02 22.15 22.50
CA THR A 286 -14.13 23.17 23.08
C THR A 286 -13.60 24.11 22.00
N GLY A 287 -12.80 25.12 22.36
CA GLY A 287 -12.17 26.05 21.42
C GLY A 287 -11.00 25.45 20.62
N ASP A 288 -10.47 24.31 21.05
CA ASP A 288 -9.40 23.59 20.36
C ASP A 288 -10.00 22.45 19.53
N LYS A 289 -9.77 22.42 18.21
CA LYS A 289 -10.36 21.46 17.26
C LYS A 289 -9.26 20.64 16.58
N GLY A 290 -8.64 19.75 17.35
CA GLY A 290 -7.56 18.90 16.87
C GLY A 290 -8.05 17.76 15.98
N ILE A 291 -7.31 17.52 14.91
CA ILE A 291 -7.46 16.36 14.02
C ILE A 291 -6.39 15.34 14.42
N HIS A 292 -6.76 14.07 14.53
CA HIS A 292 -5.82 12.97 14.75
C HIS A 292 -6.01 11.89 13.69
N GLU A 293 -4.95 11.13 13.46
CA GLU A 293 -4.86 10.15 12.39
C GLU A 293 -4.69 8.74 12.97
N PHE A 294 -5.62 7.85 12.61
CA PHE A 294 -5.58 6.44 13.00
C PHE A 294 -5.62 5.60 11.72
N PRO A 295 -4.97 4.42 11.69
CA PRO A 295 -4.84 3.61 10.47
C PRO A 295 -6.16 3.27 9.77
N PHE A 296 -7.26 3.05 10.51
CA PHE A 296 -8.57 2.81 9.90
C PHE A 296 -9.08 3.98 9.01
N TYR A 297 -8.57 5.19 9.25
CA TYR A 297 -8.94 6.39 8.52
C TYR A 297 -7.85 6.90 7.58
N SER A 298 -6.58 6.77 7.97
CA SER A 298 -5.41 7.35 7.28
C SER A 298 -4.97 6.56 6.04
#